data_AF-A0A2D8M8H9-F1
#
_entry.id   AF-A0A2D8M8H9-F1
#
_cell.length_a   1.000
_cell.length_b   1.000
_cell.length_c   1.000
_cell.angle_alpha   90.00
_cell.angle_beta   90.00
_cell.angle_gamma   90.00
#
_symmetry.space_group_name_H-M   'P 1'
#
loop_
_entity.id
_entity.type
_entity.pdbx_description
1 polymer ?
#
loop_
_entity_poly.entity_id
_entity_poly.type
_entity_poly.pdbx_seq_one_letter_code
_entity_poly.pdbx_strand_id
1 'polypeptide(L)'
;MMVALSVEQEGRFDPAAWLARYVELGGGYSVVGDAIWLHWLLSVAVDEAAIQAHERVLRGRPDWRNAVKALIMQRVAREVVE
;
A
#
# COMPACT_ATOMS: atom_id res chain seq x y z
N MET A 1 15.74 -9.67 -22.11
CA MET A 1 15.07 -10.24 -20.91
C MET A 1 14.08 -9.19 -20.41
N MET A 2 12.79 -9.54 -20.52
CA MET A 2 11.56 -8.90 -20.05
C MET A 2 11.64 -7.54 -19.32
N VAL A 3 11.04 -6.49 -19.89
CA VAL A 3 10.22 -5.55 -19.12
C VAL A 3 9.00 -5.16 -19.95
N ALA A 4 7.89 -5.88 -19.76
CA ALA A 4 6.58 -5.43 -20.19
C ALA A 4 6.06 -4.47 -19.11
N LEU A 5 6.31 -3.17 -19.26
CA LEU A 5 5.60 -2.15 -18.47
C LEU A 5 4.24 -1.90 -19.14
N SER A 6 3.31 -2.78 -18.78
CA SER A 6 1.87 -2.57 -18.63
C SER A 6 1.28 -1.29 -19.22
N VAL A 7 0.74 -1.42 -20.43
CA VAL A 7 -0.71 -1.28 -20.70
C VAL A 7 -1.51 -0.54 -19.59
N GLU A 8 -2.01 0.65 -19.99
CA GLU A 8 -3.25 1.31 -19.52
C GLU A 8 -3.20 2.15 -18.23
N GLN A 9 -2.75 3.39 -18.37
CA GLN A 9 -2.93 4.50 -17.42
C GLN A 9 -4.04 5.46 -17.89
N GLU A 10 -5.30 5.02 -17.80
CA GLU A 10 -6.45 5.94 -17.73
C GLU A 10 -7.48 5.34 -16.73
N GLY A 11 -7.55 5.90 -15.51
CA GLY A 11 -8.62 5.60 -14.53
C GLY A 11 -8.39 4.44 -13.55
N ARG A 12 -7.23 3.76 -13.58
CA ARG A 12 -6.94 2.58 -12.75
C ARG A 12 -6.27 2.99 -11.42
N PHE A 13 -6.78 2.47 -10.31
CA PHE A 13 -6.14 2.63 -8.99
C PHE A 13 -4.71 2.11 -9.02
N ASP A 14 -3.75 2.96 -8.65
CA ASP A 14 -2.35 2.58 -8.53
C ASP A 14 -2.01 2.23 -7.06
N PRO A 15 -1.83 0.94 -6.71
CA PRO A 15 -1.49 0.53 -5.37
C PRO A 15 -0.11 1.04 -4.93
N ALA A 16 0.81 1.30 -5.87
CA ALA A 16 2.16 1.76 -5.54
C ALA A 16 2.16 3.23 -5.12
N ALA A 17 1.52 4.12 -5.89
CA ALA A 17 1.32 5.51 -5.49
C ALA A 17 0.49 5.62 -4.21
N TRP A 18 -0.55 4.79 -4.05
CA TRP A 18 -1.35 4.78 -2.82
C TRP A 18 -0.49 4.43 -1.60
N LEU A 19 0.32 3.37 -1.67
CA LEU A 19 1.17 2.93 -0.57
C LEU A 19 2.28 3.93 -0.27
N ALA A 20 2.91 4.50 -1.30
CA ALA A 20 3.92 5.55 -1.13
C ALA A 20 3.32 6.75 -0.38
N ARG A 21 2.15 7.21 -0.79
CA ARG A 21 1.47 8.33 -0.12
C ARG A 21 1.07 7.99 1.31
N TYR A 22 0.64 6.76 1.57
CA TYR A 22 0.33 6.30 2.93
C TYR A 22 1.55 6.39 3.85
N VAL A 23 2.73 5.99 3.35
CA VAL A 23 4.00 6.08 4.09
C VAL A 23 4.42 7.54 4.31
N GLU A 24 4.29 8.40 3.30
CA GLU A 24 4.58 9.84 3.43
C GLU A 24 3.73 10.53 4.51
N LEU A 25 2.49 10.08 4.70
CA LEU A 25 1.60 10.60 5.75
C LEU A 25 1.97 10.12 7.16
N GLY A 26 2.99 9.24 7.29
CA GLY A 26 3.41 8.65 8.57
C GLY A 26 2.78 7.28 8.84
N GLY A 27 2.12 6.69 7.84
CA GLY A 27 1.68 5.30 7.87
C GLY A 27 2.84 4.32 7.65
N GLY A 28 2.59 3.06 7.99
CA GLY A 28 3.48 1.94 7.79
C GLY A 28 2.68 0.64 7.71
N TYR A 29 3.34 -0.44 7.35
CA TYR A 29 2.69 -1.75 7.33
C TYR A 29 3.59 -2.84 7.94
N SER A 30 2.95 -3.85 8.50
CA SER A 30 3.57 -5.05 9.01
C SER A 30 2.93 -6.27 8.35
N VAL A 31 3.75 -7.25 8.00
CA VAL A 31 3.30 -8.52 7.42
C VAL A 31 3.49 -9.63 8.46
N VAL A 32 2.43 -10.36 8.77
CA VAL A 32 2.42 -11.46 9.74
C VAL A 32 1.80 -12.68 9.05
N GLY A 33 2.65 -13.57 8.53
CA GLY A 33 2.21 -14.63 7.61
C GLY A 33 1.59 -14.02 6.34
N ASP A 34 0.36 -14.43 6.00
CA ASP A 34 -0.42 -13.85 4.90
C ASP A 34 -1.25 -12.62 5.29
N ALA A 35 -1.17 -12.19 6.56
CA ALA A 35 -1.91 -11.02 7.03
C ALA A 35 -1.07 -9.74 6.88
N ILE A 36 -1.72 -8.68 6.41
CA ILE A 36 -1.13 -7.34 6.30
C ILE A 36 -1.86 -6.41 7.27
N TRP A 37 -1.08 -5.75 8.13
CA TRP A 37 -1.55 -4.77 9.10
C TRP A 37 -1.04 -3.40 8.72
N LEU A 38 -1.96 -2.49 8.40
CA LEU A 38 -1.66 -1.07 8.26
C LEU A 38 -1.66 -0.44 9.66
N HIS A 39 -0.66 0.38 9.93
CA HIS A 39 -0.48 1.05 11.23
C HIS A 39 0.19 2.40 11.02
N TRP A 40 0.04 3.31 11.97
CA TRP A 40 0.72 4.60 11.95
C TRP A 40 1.40 4.83 13.30
N LEU A 41 2.61 5.41 13.27
CA LEU A 41 3.40 5.66 14.47
C LEU A 41 2.84 6.87 15.23
N LEU A 42 2.50 6.68 16.50
CA LEU A 42 2.05 7.75 17.42
C LEU A 42 3.13 8.82 17.70
N SER A 43 4.38 8.60 17.27
CA SER A 43 5.55 9.38 17.71
C SER A 43 6.03 10.45 16.72
N VAL A 44 5.46 10.51 15.51
CA VAL A 44 5.74 11.55 14.52
C VAL A 44 4.50 12.42 14.41
N ALA A 45 4.61 13.70 14.03
CA ALA A 45 3.47 14.57 13.78
C ALA A 45 2.65 14.04 12.59
N VAL A 46 1.81 13.03 12.85
CA VAL A 46 0.96 12.36 11.89
C VAL A 46 -0.32 13.18 11.72
N ASP A 47 -0.67 13.45 10.47
CA ASP A 47 -1.99 13.98 10.14
C ASP A 47 -2.99 12.81 10.13
N GLU A 48 -3.54 12.50 11.31
CA GLU A 48 -4.47 11.38 11.50
C GLU A 48 -5.69 11.49 10.57
N ALA A 49 -6.19 12.70 10.36
CA ALA A 49 -7.33 12.94 9.47
C ALA A 49 -6.98 12.61 8.02
N ALA A 50 -5.79 12.99 7.56
CA ALA A 50 -5.29 12.65 6.24
C ALA A 50 -5.11 11.13 6.07
N ILE A 51 -4.53 10.43 7.06
CA ILE A 51 -4.39 8.97 6.95
C ILE A 51 -5.76 8.28 6.94
N GLN A 52 -6.67 8.64 7.84
CA GLN A 52 -8.00 8.04 7.87
C GLN A 52 -8.78 8.28 6.57
N ALA A 53 -8.65 9.46 5.97
CA ALA A 53 -9.22 9.75 4.66
C ALA A 53 -8.59 8.86 3.57
N HIS A 54 -7.27 8.68 3.61
CA HIS A 54 -6.52 7.85 2.66
C HIS A 54 -6.89 6.37 2.75
N GLU A 55 -7.09 5.84 3.96
CA GLU A 55 -7.57 4.46 4.18
C GLU A 55 -9.05 4.27 3.80
N ARG A 56 -9.87 5.31 3.95
CA ARG A 56 -11.30 5.24 3.61
C ARG A 56 -11.52 4.90 2.13
N VAL A 57 -10.62 5.34 1.26
CA VAL A 57 -10.61 5.01 -0.18
C VAL A 57 -10.65 3.50 -0.40
N LEU A 58 -9.99 2.73 0.48
CA LEU A 58 -9.95 1.28 0.40
C LEU A 58 -11.17 0.59 0.99
N ARG A 59 -11.95 1.21 1.90
CA ARG A 59 -13.06 0.53 2.64
C ARG A 59 -14.16 -0.01 1.73
N GLY A 60 -14.50 0.69 0.65
CA GLY A 60 -15.53 0.26 -0.31
C GLY A 60 -15.01 -0.57 -1.48
N ARG A 61 -13.70 -0.81 -1.58
CA ARG A 61 -13.05 -1.34 -2.79
C ARG A 61 -12.20 -2.57 -2.47
N PRO A 62 -12.79 -3.77 -2.41
CA PRO A 62 -12.04 -5.00 -2.10
C PRO A 62 -10.96 -5.31 -3.12
N ASP A 63 -11.19 -4.97 -4.39
CA ASP A 63 -10.24 -5.02 -5.49
C ASP A 63 -8.99 -4.16 -5.22
N TRP A 64 -9.17 -2.93 -4.73
CA TRP A 64 -8.05 -2.03 -4.42
C TRP A 64 -7.28 -2.50 -3.18
N ARG A 65 -8.00 -2.99 -2.16
CA ARG A 65 -7.34 -3.62 -1.00
C ARG A 65 -6.48 -4.80 -1.41
N ASN A 66 -7.00 -5.68 -2.27
CA ASN A 66 -6.27 -6.85 -2.73
C ASN A 66 -5.06 -6.46 -3.58
N ALA A 67 -5.15 -5.41 -4.39
CA ALA A 67 -4.03 -4.87 -5.15
C ALA A 67 -2.91 -4.32 -4.24
N VAL A 68 -3.26 -3.56 -3.21
CA VAL A 68 -2.28 -3.08 -2.21
C VAL A 68 -1.65 -4.25 -1.47
N LYS A 69 -2.46 -5.24 -1.06
CA LYS A 69 -1.96 -6.44 -0.38
C LYS A 69 -0.98 -7.24 -1.24
N ALA A 70 -1.33 -7.48 -2.50
CA ALA A 70 -0.47 -8.19 -3.44
C ALA A 70 0.86 -7.46 -3.64
N LEU A 71 0.84 -6.12 -3.77
CA LEU A 71 2.05 -5.31 -3.87
C LEU A 71 2.95 -5.44 -2.63
N ILE A 72 2.36 -5.35 -1.43
CA ILE A 72 3.11 -5.48 -0.17
C ILE A 72 3.75 -6.87 -0.06
N MET A 73 3.00 -7.94 -0.33
CA MET A 73 3.55 -9.31 -0.30
C MET A 73 4.66 -9.49 -1.33
N GLN A 74 4.53 -8.92 -2.53
CA GLN A 74 5.57 -8.97 -3.55
C GLN A 74 6.86 -8.27 -3.11
N ARG A 75 6.74 -7.11 -2.42
CA ARG A 75 7.91 -6.39 -1.88
C ARG A 75 8.61 -7.22 -0.80
N VAL A 76 7.85 -7.72 0.18
CA VAL A 76 8.42 -8.54 1.28
C VAL A 76 9.06 -9.82 0.75
N ALA A 77 8.43 -10.50 -0.22
CA ALA A 77 9.01 -11.69 -0.83
C ALA A 77 10.34 -11.40 -1.53
N ARG A 78 10.52 -10.20 -2.09
CA ARG A 78 11.78 -9.78 -2.70
C ARG A 78 12.86 -9.50 -1.64
N GLU A 79 12.48 -8.85 -0.54
CA GLU A 79 13.40 -8.52 0.57
C GLU A 79 13.92 -9.76 1.31
N VAL A 80 13.20 -10.88 1.30
CA VAL A 80 13.63 -12.14 1.94
C VAL A 80 14.59 -12.96 1.07
N VAL A 81 14.64 -12.68 -0.24
CA VAL A 81 15.47 -13.44 -1.21
C VAL A 81 16.85 -12.79 -1.43
N GLU A 82 17.03 -11.54 -0.98
CA GLU A 82 18.33 -10.85 -0.94
C GLU A 82 19.05 -11.07 0.40
#